data_AF-A0A2G2DDJ7-F1
#
_entry.id   AF-A0A2G2DDJ7-F1
#
_cell.length_a   1.000
_cell.length_b   1.000
_cell.length_c   1.000
_cell.angle_alpha   90.00
_cell.angle_beta   90.00
_cell.angle_gamma   90.00
#
_symmetry.space_group_name_H-M   'P 1'
#
loop_
_entity.id
_entity.type
_entity.pdbx_description
1 polymer ?
#
loop_
_entity_poly.entity_id
_entity_poly.type
_entity_poly.pdbx_seq_one_letter_code
_entity_poly.pdbx_strand_id
1 'polypeptide(L)'
;MLLKFSFSQEFKTSDFNKWAISAHLGVNTTSTNSSNASFLSYNWSLGVLRNIETEKARFSHHVKVKAQVFNEKLENLPFYELDSDNNLVSSTYTSKGMHSMIYLGWGIGYTLPFKSQAFLLKADLGFNYLLPSRYTSSYSNGNAKGSQSYRRPNNFFFARPEVSVGFGYKLNLGSNELIIAPFYSYNFTIQFLNLVPSFHTVGLETTFNF
;
A
#
# COMPACT_ATOMS: atom_id res chain seq x y z
N MET A 1 0.46 -7.23 10.19
CA MET A 1 0.67 -5.78 10.31
C MET A 1 1.69 -5.36 9.26
N LEU A 2 1.39 -4.35 8.44
CA LEU A 2 2.33 -3.86 7.43
C LEU A 2 3.07 -2.64 8.00
N LEU A 3 4.39 -2.56 7.86
CA LEU A 3 5.18 -1.37 8.21
C LEU A 3 5.55 -0.64 6.92
N LYS A 4 5.20 0.63 6.76
CA LYS A 4 5.51 1.42 5.54
C LYS A 4 6.25 2.69 5.89
N PHE A 5 7.45 2.86 5.35
CA PHE A 5 8.22 4.09 5.37
C PHE A 5 7.99 4.85 4.08
N SER A 6 7.73 6.16 4.20
CA SER A 6 7.46 7.04 3.08
C SER A 6 8.40 8.23 3.13
N PHE A 7 9.02 8.55 2.01
CA PHE A 7 9.82 9.75 1.83
C PHE A 7 9.22 10.56 0.70
N SER A 8 9.04 11.87 0.92
CA SER A 8 8.60 12.81 -0.11
C SER A 8 9.48 14.04 -0.11
N GLN A 9 9.83 14.52 -1.30
CA GLN A 9 10.53 15.79 -1.50
C GLN A 9 9.60 16.76 -2.21
N GLU A 10 9.30 17.90 -1.59
CA GLU A 10 8.47 18.94 -2.18
C GLU A 10 9.28 19.95 -3.01
N PHE A 11 8.69 20.38 -4.11
CA PHE A 11 9.12 21.44 -5.02
C PHE A 11 8.05 22.53 -4.99
N LYS A 12 8.42 23.71 -4.51
CA LYS A 12 7.51 24.85 -4.41
C LYS A 12 7.31 25.49 -5.78
N THR A 13 6.12 25.33 -6.35
CA THR A 13 5.75 26.02 -7.62
C THR A 13 5.03 27.35 -7.38
N SER A 14 4.37 27.49 -6.23
CA SER A 14 3.79 28.73 -5.71
C SER A 14 3.54 28.58 -4.21
N ASP A 15 3.06 29.62 -3.53
CA ASP A 15 2.70 29.54 -2.10
C ASP A 15 1.55 28.58 -1.81
N PHE A 16 0.67 28.34 -2.78
CA PHE A 16 -0.54 27.52 -2.61
C PHE A 16 -0.47 26.15 -3.26
N ASN A 17 0.50 25.92 -4.14
CA ASN A 17 0.60 24.69 -4.93
C ASN A 17 2.04 24.17 -4.88
N LYS A 18 2.18 22.97 -4.30
CA LYS A 18 3.45 22.27 -4.15
C LYS A 18 3.34 20.91 -4.80
N TRP A 19 4.39 20.52 -5.51
CA TRP A 19 4.52 19.18 -6.07
C TRP A 19 5.52 18.40 -5.25
N ALA A 20 5.34 17.10 -5.10
CA ALA A 20 6.34 16.25 -4.49
C ALA A 20 6.57 14.97 -5.27
N ILE A 21 7.82 14.51 -5.27
CA ILE A 21 8.15 13.15 -5.65
C ILE A 21 8.22 12.33 -4.38
N SER A 22 7.53 11.19 -4.37
CA SER A 22 7.42 10.29 -3.23
C SER A 22 7.96 8.91 -3.54
N ALA A 23 8.68 8.35 -2.59
CA ALA A 23 9.14 6.97 -2.58
C ALA A 23 8.70 6.29 -1.29
N HIS A 24 8.26 5.04 -1.38
CA HIS A 24 7.83 4.28 -0.23
C HIS A 24 8.45 2.90 -0.25
N LEU A 25 8.83 2.43 0.94
CA LEU A 25 9.26 1.06 1.20
C LEU A 25 8.38 0.50 2.29
N GLY A 26 7.87 -0.70 2.10
CA GLY A 26 7.03 -1.36 3.08
C GLY A 26 7.42 -2.81 3.27
N VAL A 27 7.12 -3.33 4.45
CA VAL A 27 7.19 -4.76 4.76
C VAL A 27 5.80 -5.22 5.14
N ASN A 28 5.34 -6.30 4.51
CA ASN A 28 4.02 -6.85 4.69
C ASN A 28 3.99 -8.32 5.15
N THR A 29 3.04 -8.61 6.04
CA THR A 29 2.52 -9.95 6.35
C THR A 29 1.26 -10.20 5.51
N THR A 30 1.34 -10.20 4.18
CA THR A 30 0.11 -10.27 3.36
C THR A 30 -0.12 -11.65 2.82
N SER A 31 -1.24 -12.20 3.28
CA SER A 31 -1.94 -13.31 2.69
C SER A 31 -3.41 -13.05 2.96
N THR A 32 -4.28 -13.37 2.00
CA THR A 32 -5.74 -13.51 2.24
C THR A 32 -6.07 -14.59 3.27
N ASN A 33 -5.10 -15.44 3.59
CA ASN A 33 -5.12 -16.49 4.59
C ASN A 33 -4.07 -16.19 5.69
N SER A 34 -4.53 -15.64 6.82
CA SER A 34 -3.65 -15.23 7.94
C SER A 34 -2.87 -16.38 8.57
N SER A 35 -3.33 -17.64 8.48
CA SER A 35 -2.62 -18.80 9.04
C SER A 35 -1.44 -19.28 8.19
N ASN A 36 -1.40 -18.87 6.92
CA ASN A 36 -0.40 -19.31 5.94
C ASN A 36 0.40 -18.15 5.34
N ALA A 37 0.31 -16.97 5.94
CA ALA A 37 1.02 -15.77 5.51
C ALA A 37 2.51 -15.87 5.80
N SER A 38 3.36 -15.52 4.84
CA SER A 38 4.77 -15.27 5.15
C SER A 38 4.93 -13.95 5.89
N PHE A 39 5.87 -13.90 6.86
CA PHE A 39 6.04 -12.76 7.76
C PHE A 39 6.69 -11.52 7.11
N LEU A 40 7.40 -11.68 5.99
CA LEU A 40 8.18 -10.61 5.38
C LEU A 40 8.08 -10.67 3.85
N SER A 41 7.15 -9.91 3.30
CA SER A 41 7.19 -9.49 1.89
C SER A 41 7.63 -8.02 1.84
N TYR A 42 8.38 -7.63 0.81
CA TYR A 42 8.86 -6.25 0.66
C TYR A 42 8.08 -5.57 -0.46
N ASN A 43 7.50 -4.42 -0.19
CA ASN A 43 6.75 -3.62 -1.14
C ASN A 43 7.48 -2.32 -1.40
N TRP A 44 7.27 -1.76 -2.58
CA TRP A 44 7.76 -0.43 -2.90
C TRP A 44 6.73 0.35 -3.71
N SER A 45 6.79 1.67 -3.61
CA SER A 45 6.05 2.52 -4.53
C SER A 45 6.77 3.82 -4.82
N LEU A 46 6.62 4.32 -6.03
CA LEU A 46 7.09 5.62 -6.47
C LEU A 46 5.91 6.41 -7.00
N GLY A 47 5.88 7.71 -6.74
CA GLY A 47 4.75 8.50 -7.19
C GLY A 47 4.93 9.99 -7.06
N VAL A 48 3.91 10.71 -7.51
CA VAL A 48 3.82 12.16 -7.45
C VAL A 48 2.67 12.54 -6.54
N LEU A 49 2.93 13.53 -5.72
CA LEU A 49 1.99 14.17 -4.82
C LEU A 49 1.79 15.62 -5.28
N ARG A 50 0.55 16.08 -5.28
CA ARG A 50 0.23 17.49 -5.42
C ARG A 50 -0.44 17.96 -4.14
N ASN A 51 0.14 18.95 -3.48
CA ASN A 51 -0.40 19.58 -2.28
C ASN A 51 -0.97 20.95 -2.65
N ILE A 52 -2.20 21.21 -2.21
CA ILE A 52 -2.93 22.46 -2.42
C ILE A 52 -3.28 23.00 -1.05
N GLU A 53 -2.71 24.14 -0.68
CA GLU A 53 -2.98 24.81 0.59
C GLU A 53 -4.10 25.84 0.42
N THR A 54 -5.04 25.87 1.36
CA THR A 54 -6.11 26.88 1.38
C THR A 54 -5.64 28.17 2.04
N GLU A 55 -6.20 29.32 1.65
CA GLU A 55 -5.80 30.67 2.10
C GLU A 55 -5.73 30.87 3.62
N LYS A 56 -6.39 30.02 4.42
CA LYS A 56 -6.31 30.05 5.89
C LYS A 56 -5.20 29.17 6.49
N ALA A 57 -4.27 28.63 5.68
CA ALA A 57 -3.07 27.85 6.05
C ALA A 57 -3.27 26.62 6.95
N ARG A 58 -4.51 26.34 7.37
CA ARG A 58 -4.84 25.24 8.27
C ARG A 58 -5.31 24.01 7.53
N PHE A 59 -5.92 24.15 6.35
CA PHE A 59 -6.36 23.01 5.56
C PHE A 59 -5.50 22.86 4.30
N SER A 60 -5.06 21.64 4.05
CA SER A 60 -4.41 21.23 2.82
C SER A 60 -5.18 20.10 2.17
N HIS A 61 -5.30 20.14 0.85
CA HIS A 61 -5.75 19.03 0.05
C HIS A 61 -4.55 18.44 -0.64
N HIS A 62 -4.58 17.13 -0.87
CA HIS A 62 -3.54 16.53 -1.66
C HIS A 62 -4.02 15.39 -2.53
N VAL A 63 -3.39 15.25 -3.69
CA VAL A 63 -3.68 14.22 -4.67
C VAL A 63 -2.41 13.41 -4.91
N LYS A 64 -2.54 12.09 -4.84
CA LYS A 64 -1.44 11.12 -4.90
C LYS A 64 -1.66 10.21 -6.10
N VAL A 65 -0.65 10.10 -6.97
CA VAL A 65 -0.58 9.05 -7.99
C VAL A 65 0.71 8.26 -7.77
N LYS A 66 0.61 6.94 -7.60
CA LYS A 66 1.78 6.10 -7.31
C LYS A 66 1.76 4.82 -8.14
N ALA A 67 2.88 4.47 -8.74
CA ALA A 67 3.14 3.11 -9.19
C ALA A 67 3.65 2.30 -7.99
N GLN A 68 3.06 1.14 -7.74
CA GLN A 68 3.40 0.29 -6.60
C GLN A 68 3.65 -1.14 -7.04
N VAL A 69 4.52 -1.83 -6.31
CA VAL A 69 4.64 -3.29 -6.38
C VAL A 69 4.31 -3.86 -5.02
N PHE A 70 3.38 -4.79 -5.03
CA PHE A 70 2.95 -5.54 -3.87
C PHE A 70 3.35 -7.00 -4.03
N ASN A 71 4.15 -7.49 -3.11
CA ASN A 71 4.58 -8.86 -3.06
C ASN A 71 3.70 -9.63 -2.06
N GLU A 72 3.23 -10.79 -2.48
CA GLU A 72 2.45 -11.73 -1.67
C GLU A 72 3.18 -13.07 -1.63
N LYS A 73 3.20 -13.69 -0.45
CA LYS A 73 3.77 -15.02 -0.26
C LYS A 73 2.91 -15.83 0.68
N LEU A 74 2.39 -16.94 0.15
CA LEU A 74 1.63 -17.96 0.86
C LEU A 74 2.54 -19.15 1.09
N GLU A 75 2.69 -19.58 2.33
CA GLU A 75 3.50 -20.73 2.71
C GLU A 75 2.61 -21.87 3.23
N ASN A 76 2.94 -23.09 2.80
CA ASN A 76 2.30 -24.33 3.25
C ASN A 76 0.77 -24.33 3.08
N LEU A 77 0.26 -23.79 1.97
CA LEU A 77 -1.18 -23.81 1.73
C LEU A 77 -1.63 -25.26 1.45
N PRO A 78 -2.55 -25.82 2.25
CA PRO A 78 -3.04 -27.17 2.01
C PRO A 78 -3.87 -27.20 0.72
N PHE A 79 -3.69 -28.24 -0.07
CA PHE A 79 -4.54 -28.55 -1.21
C PHE A 79 -4.64 -30.06 -1.38
N TYR A 80 -5.67 -30.49 -2.09
CA TYR A 80 -5.85 -31.89 -2.43
C TYR A 80 -5.52 -32.09 -3.90
N GLU A 81 -4.73 -33.12 -4.17
CA GLU A 81 -4.43 -33.58 -5.53
C GLU A 81 -4.70 -35.07 -5.66
N LEU A 82 -4.81 -35.53 -6.91
CA LEU A 82 -4.83 -36.95 -7.20
C LEU A 82 -3.39 -37.40 -7.46
N ASP A 83 -2.96 -38.47 -6.78
CA ASP A 83 -1.68 -39.11 -7.09
C ASP A 83 -1.73 -39.90 -8.42
N SER A 84 -0.62 -40.55 -8.79
CA SER A 84 -0.55 -41.37 -10.02
C SER A 84 -1.54 -42.53 -10.05
N ASP A 85 -2.05 -42.94 -8.89
CA ASP A 85 -2.97 -44.04 -8.70
C ASP A 85 -4.43 -43.55 -8.51
N ASN A 86 -4.68 -42.25 -8.74
CA ASN A 86 -5.97 -41.57 -8.53
C ASN A 86 -6.48 -41.55 -7.08
N ASN A 87 -5.61 -41.69 -6.09
CA ASN A 87 -5.99 -41.47 -4.70
C ASN A 87 -5.95 -39.98 -4.38
N LEU A 88 -6.93 -39.52 -3.60
CA LEU A 88 -6.94 -38.16 -3.08
C LEU A 88 -5.89 -38.02 -1.97
N VAL A 89 -4.85 -37.24 -2.22
CA VAL A 89 -3.77 -37.00 -1.26
C VAL A 89 -3.73 -35.53 -0.85
N SER A 90 -3.41 -35.29 0.42
CA SER A 90 -3.19 -33.94 0.94
C SER A 90 -1.75 -33.54 0.69
N SER A 91 -1.56 -32.38 0.07
CA SER A 91 -0.26 -31.82 -0.28
C SER A 91 -0.21 -30.36 0.13
N THR A 92 0.98 -29.76 0.12
CA THR A 92 1.15 -28.34 0.40
C THR A 92 1.84 -27.64 -0.75
N TYR A 93 1.42 -26.41 -1.03
CA TYR A 93 2.14 -25.56 -1.97
C TYR A 93 2.50 -24.22 -1.36
N THR A 94 3.63 -23.70 -1.81
CA THR A 94 4.04 -22.32 -1.55
C THR A 94 3.80 -21.53 -2.82
N SER A 95 3.12 -20.39 -2.69
CA SER A 95 2.85 -19.47 -3.79
C SER A 95 3.51 -18.13 -3.52
N LYS A 96 4.14 -17.57 -4.55
CA LYS A 96 4.67 -16.21 -4.56
C LYS A 96 3.99 -15.45 -5.69
N GLY A 97 3.37 -14.32 -5.36
CA GLY A 97 2.72 -13.41 -6.29
C GLY A 97 3.42 -12.05 -6.26
N MET A 98 3.58 -11.44 -7.44
CA MET A 98 3.99 -10.05 -7.55
C MET A 98 2.92 -9.27 -8.33
N HIS A 99 2.47 -8.19 -7.71
CA HIS A 99 1.36 -7.37 -8.12
C HIS A 99 1.82 -5.96 -8.41
N SER A 100 1.89 -5.59 -9.69
CA SER A 100 2.02 -4.18 -10.05
C SER A 100 0.68 -3.49 -9.88
N MET A 101 0.67 -2.30 -9.29
CA MET A 101 -0.54 -1.53 -9.03
C MET A 101 -0.33 -0.06 -9.36
N ILE A 102 -1.40 0.62 -9.75
CA ILE A 102 -1.45 2.07 -9.82
C ILE A 102 -2.37 2.54 -8.70
N TYR A 103 -1.86 3.34 -7.78
CA TYR A 103 -2.64 3.98 -6.73
C TYR A 103 -3.04 5.38 -7.16
N LEU A 104 -4.32 5.71 -7.00
CA LEU A 104 -4.84 7.06 -7.06
C LEU A 104 -5.49 7.38 -5.72
N GLY A 105 -5.09 8.48 -5.09
CA GLY A 105 -5.63 8.89 -3.80
C GLY A 105 -5.84 10.39 -3.72
N TRP A 106 -6.79 10.76 -2.87
CA TRP A 106 -7.04 12.12 -2.44
C TRP A 106 -7.06 12.14 -0.91
N GLY A 107 -6.53 13.20 -0.33
CA GLY A 107 -6.55 13.37 1.11
C GLY A 107 -6.69 14.82 1.52
N ILE A 108 -7.01 14.97 2.80
CA ILE A 108 -7.13 16.24 3.49
C ILE A 108 -6.21 16.24 4.70
N GLY A 109 -5.53 17.36 4.90
CA GLY A 109 -4.70 17.63 6.06
C GLY A 109 -5.24 18.82 6.83
N TYR A 110 -5.16 18.76 8.15
CA TYR A 110 -5.41 19.87 9.05
C TYR A 110 -4.18 20.14 9.93
N THR A 111 -3.68 21.37 9.87
CA THR A 111 -2.51 21.84 10.62
C THR A 111 -2.97 22.63 11.84
N LEU A 112 -2.59 22.14 13.01
CA LEU A 112 -2.76 22.78 14.32
C LEU A 112 -1.46 23.48 14.72
N PRO A 113 -1.34 24.81 14.57
CA PRO A 113 -0.13 25.53 14.93
C PRO A 113 0.09 25.54 16.45
N PHE A 114 1.31 25.25 16.89
CA PHE A 114 1.72 25.22 18.30
C PHE A 114 3.13 25.82 18.46
N LYS A 115 3.20 27.15 18.64
CA LYS A 115 4.46 27.91 18.77
C LYS A 115 5.46 27.56 17.64
N SER A 116 6.59 26.90 17.96
CA SER A 116 7.64 26.50 17.01
C SER A 116 7.37 25.18 16.29
N GLN A 117 6.24 24.52 16.58
CA GLN A 117 5.84 23.24 16.02
C GLN A 117 4.42 23.33 15.47
N ALA A 118 4.01 22.36 14.66
CA ALA A 118 2.61 22.18 14.32
C ALA A 118 2.24 20.70 14.35
N PHE A 119 1.02 20.40 14.79
CA PHE A 119 0.46 19.06 14.67
C PHE A 119 -0.31 18.95 13.37
N LEU A 120 -0.32 17.75 12.80
CA LEU A 120 -0.94 17.45 11.52
C LEU A 120 -1.92 16.30 11.70
N LEU A 121 -3.19 16.54 11.43
CA LEU A 121 -4.17 15.47 11.22
C LEU A 121 -4.32 15.24 9.72
N LYS A 122 -4.24 13.99 9.27
CA LYS A 122 -4.42 13.63 7.86
C LYS A 122 -5.48 12.54 7.73
N ALA A 123 -6.26 12.62 6.67
CA ALA A 123 -7.15 11.55 6.24
C ALA A 123 -7.07 11.39 4.73
N ASP A 124 -6.88 10.17 4.24
CA ASP A 124 -6.83 9.86 2.81
C ASP A 124 -7.87 8.82 2.41
N LEU A 125 -8.33 8.95 1.17
CA LEU A 125 -9.12 7.97 0.45
C LEU A 125 -8.41 7.66 -0.86
N GLY A 126 -8.30 6.40 -1.22
CA GLY A 126 -7.67 6.04 -2.49
C GLY A 126 -8.10 4.68 -3.02
N PHE A 127 -7.60 4.37 -4.21
CA PHE A 127 -7.86 3.13 -4.92
C PHE A 127 -6.55 2.60 -5.48
N ASN A 128 -6.24 1.35 -5.19
CA ASN A 128 -5.18 0.61 -5.85
C ASN A 128 -5.76 -0.16 -7.03
N TYR A 129 -5.37 0.17 -8.25
CA TYR A 129 -5.73 -0.53 -9.48
C TYR A 129 -4.69 -1.61 -9.79
N LEU A 130 -5.10 -2.87 -9.66
CA LEU A 130 -4.23 -4.01 -9.94
C LEU A 130 -3.97 -4.16 -11.44
N LEU A 131 -2.69 -4.17 -11.83
CA LEU A 131 -2.25 -4.52 -13.18
C LEU A 131 -2.09 -6.05 -13.30
N PRO A 132 -2.04 -6.60 -14.54
CA PRO A 132 -1.84 -8.03 -14.75
C PRO A 132 -0.66 -8.56 -13.93
N SER A 133 -0.93 -9.57 -13.12
CA SER A 133 0.01 -10.10 -12.13
C SER A 133 0.52 -11.48 -12.55
N ARG A 134 1.72 -11.85 -12.11
CA ARG A 134 2.30 -13.18 -12.35
C ARG A 134 2.41 -13.92 -11.03
N TYR A 135 2.02 -15.20 -11.05
CA TYR A 135 2.17 -16.11 -9.92
C TYR A 135 3.19 -17.19 -10.25
N THR A 136 3.98 -17.53 -9.23
CA THR A 136 4.88 -18.67 -9.27
C THR A 136 4.56 -19.56 -8.08
N SER A 137 4.22 -20.82 -8.34
CA SER A 137 3.98 -21.82 -7.30
C SER A 137 5.07 -22.87 -7.30
N SER A 138 5.37 -23.39 -6.11
CA SER A 138 6.24 -24.55 -5.90
C SER A 138 5.53 -25.54 -4.99
N TYR A 139 5.43 -26.79 -5.43
CA TYR A 139 4.80 -27.87 -4.70
C TYR A 139 5.81 -28.56 -3.77
N SER A 140 5.37 -29.04 -2.61
CA SER A 140 6.21 -29.78 -1.65
C SER A 140 6.79 -31.07 -2.22
N ASN A 141 6.15 -31.62 -3.25
CA ASN A 141 6.43 -32.96 -3.78
C ASN A 141 7.50 -32.97 -4.90
N GLY A 142 8.24 -31.87 -5.09
CA GLY A 142 9.32 -31.77 -6.08
C GLY A 142 8.88 -31.73 -7.55
N ASN A 143 7.63 -32.13 -7.85
CA ASN A 143 7.06 -32.10 -9.18
C ASN A 143 6.63 -30.68 -9.58
N ALA A 144 7.32 -30.16 -10.60
CA ALA A 144 7.02 -28.98 -11.42
C ALA A 144 6.85 -27.60 -10.73
N LYS A 145 7.79 -26.69 -11.01
CA LYS A 145 7.53 -25.23 -10.97
C LYS A 145 6.56 -24.89 -12.11
N GLY A 146 5.27 -24.85 -11.84
CA GLY A 146 4.29 -24.30 -12.77
C GLY A 146 4.25 -22.78 -12.64
N SER A 147 4.61 -22.04 -13.69
CA SER A 147 4.19 -20.62 -13.77
C SER A 147 2.79 -20.58 -14.38
N GLN A 148 1.77 -20.68 -13.54
CA GLN A 148 0.42 -20.40 -14.02
C GLN A 148 0.26 -18.89 -14.18
N SER A 149 0.23 -18.45 -15.44
CA SER A 149 -0.31 -17.14 -15.78
C SER A 149 -1.81 -17.19 -15.51
N TYR A 150 -2.23 -16.83 -14.30
CA TYR A 150 -3.64 -16.54 -14.08
C TYR A 150 -4.00 -15.35 -14.98
N ARG A 151 -4.73 -15.63 -16.07
CA ARG A 151 -5.44 -14.58 -16.81
C ARG A 151 -6.32 -13.84 -15.81
N ARG A 152 -6.44 -12.52 -16.02
CA ARG A 152 -7.29 -11.61 -15.24
C ARG A 152 -8.54 -12.39 -14.78
N PRO A 153 -8.85 -12.47 -13.47
CA PRO A 153 -10.18 -12.91 -13.08
C PRO A 153 -11.15 -12.06 -13.91
N ASN A 154 -11.96 -12.69 -14.76
CA ASN A 154 -12.70 -12.02 -15.83
C ASN A 154 -13.73 -11.00 -15.32
N ASN A 155 -13.84 -10.81 -14.01
CA ASN A 155 -14.82 -9.96 -13.38
C ASN A 155 -14.11 -8.98 -12.44
N PHE A 156 -14.24 -7.70 -12.79
CA PHE A 156 -13.86 -6.48 -12.07
C PHE A 156 -12.41 -6.02 -12.17
N PHE A 157 -12.27 -4.76 -12.61
CA PHE A 157 -11.17 -3.88 -12.23
C PHE A 157 -10.99 -4.00 -10.71
N PHE A 158 -9.94 -4.68 -10.25
CA PHE A 158 -9.61 -4.79 -8.84
C PHE A 158 -9.08 -3.44 -8.35
N ALA A 159 -9.99 -2.47 -8.23
CA ALA A 159 -9.79 -1.31 -7.40
C ALA A 159 -9.92 -1.80 -5.96
N ARG A 160 -8.84 -1.70 -5.18
CA ARG A 160 -8.88 -1.89 -3.73
C ARG A 160 -9.00 -0.53 -3.07
N PRO A 161 -10.18 -0.17 -2.53
CA PRO A 161 -10.33 1.06 -1.77
C PRO A 161 -9.39 1.04 -0.57
N GLU A 162 -8.76 2.16 -0.29
CA GLU A 162 -7.93 2.41 0.88
C GLU A 162 -8.48 3.63 1.61
N VAL A 163 -8.65 3.51 2.91
CA VAL A 163 -8.94 4.63 3.81
C VAL A 163 -7.78 4.74 4.78
N SER A 164 -7.19 5.91 4.95
CA SER A 164 -6.12 6.12 5.90
C SER A 164 -6.37 7.31 6.81
N VAL A 165 -5.86 7.23 8.03
CA VAL A 165 -5.84 8.34 8.99
C VAL A 165 -4.46 8.41 9.64
N GLY A 166 -3.97 9.62 9.86
CA GLY A 166 -2.66 9.83 10.48
C GLY A 166 -2.64 11.06 11.37
N PHE A 167 -1.84 10.98 12.43
CA PHE A 167 -1.60 12.10 13.34
C PHE A 167 -0.11 12.29 13.50
N GLY A 168 0.41 13.41 13.03
CA GLY A 168 1.83 13.71 12.96
C GLY A 168 2.19 15.06 13.51
N TYR A 169 3.46 15.39 13.38
CA TYR A 169 4.01 16.68 13.76
C TYR A 169 4.93 17.22 12.66
N LYS A 170 5.02 18.54 12.61
CA LYS A 170 5.85 19.33 11.70
C LYS A 170 6.87 20.09 12.53
N LEU A 171 8.14 19.87 12.22
CA LEU A 171 9.29 20.56 12.78
C LEU A 171 9.84 21.55 11.77
N ASN A 172 9.99 22.81 12.19
CA ASN A 172 10.66 23.83 11.40
C ASN A 172 12.16 23.79 11.70
N LEU A 173 12.98 23.56 10.67
CA LEU A 173 14.44 23.43 10.73
C LEU A 173 15.08 24.56 9.90
N GLY A 174 14.88 25.80 10.35
CA GLY A 174 15.34 26.99 9.61
C GLY A 174 14.49 27.25 8.38
N SER A 175 15.10 27.24 7.19
CA SER A 175 14.40 27.34 5.90
C SER A 175 13.71 26.04 5.49
N ASN A 176 14.04 24.93 6.15
CA ASN A 176 13.52 23.61 5.80
C ASN A 176 12.42 23.18 6.77
N GLU A 177 11.56 22.27 6.32
CA GLU A 177 10.52 21.67 7.16
C GLU A 177 10.62 20.14 7.13
N LEU A 178 10.53 19.53 8.31
CA LEU A 178 10.46 18.08 8.48
C LEU A 178 9.07 17.71 9.00
N ILE A 179 8.33 16.91 8.24
CA ILE A 179 7.05 16.36 8.67
C ILE A 179 7.25 14.89 9.01
N ILE A 180 6.76 14.46 10.17
CA ILE A 180 6.73 13.06 10.59
C ILE A 180 5.28 12.71 10.95
N ALA A 181 4.67 11.81 10.18
CA ALA A 181 3.27 11.44 10.34
C ALA A 181 3.09 9.92 10.35
N PRO A 182 2.90 9.30 11.53
CA PRO A 182 2.40 7.94 11.58
C PRO A 182 0.98 7.90 11.02
N PHE A 183 0.67 6.84 10.27
CA PHE A 183 -0.66 6.64 9.70
C PHE A 183 -1.09 5.18 9.83
N TYR A 184 -2.40 4.99 9.88
CA TYR A 184 -3.06 3.72 9.80
C TYR A 184 -3.90 3.69 8.52
N SER A 185 -3.64 2.75 7.63
CA SER A 185 -4.46 2.53 6.42
C SER A 185 -5.22 1.24 6.54
N TYR A 186 -6.47 1.24 6.08
CA TYR A 186 -7.32 0.08 5.94
C TYR A 186 -7.67 -0.13 4.47
N ASN A 187 -7.43 -1.33 3.96
CA ASN A 187 -7.71 -1.71 2.59
C ASN A 187 -8.93 -2.64 2.51
N PHE A 188 -9.70 -2.48 1.44
CA PHE A 188 -10.89 -3.27 1.18
C PHE A 188 -10.77 -4.03 -0.15
N THR A 189 -11.41 -5.19 -0.21
CA THR A 189 -11.70 -5.90 -1.46
C THR A 189 -13.19 -5.78 -1.75
N ILE A 190 -13.54 -5.51 -3.02
CA ILE A 190 -14.94 -5.50 -3.45
C ILE A 190 -15.33 -6.93 -3.81
N GLN A 191 -16.21 -7.54 -3.01
CA GLN A 191 -16.73 -8.89 -3.25
C GLN A 191 -18.26 -8.84 -3.28
N PHE A 192 -18.86 -9.21 -4.42
CA PHE A 192 -20.32 -9.13 -4.63
C PHE A 192 -20.91 -7.76 -4.25
N LEU A 193 -20.24 -6.67 -4.66
CA LEU A 193 -20.59 -5.28 -4.33
C LEU A 193 -20.46 -4.88 -2.85
N ASN A 194 -19.96 -5.76 -1.99
CA ASN A 194 -19.67 -5.44 -0.59
C ASN A 194 -18.18 -5.10 -0.39
N LEU A 195 -17.91 -4.15 0.51
CA LEU A 195 -16.56 -3.87 0.98
C LEU A 195 -16.19 -4.88 2.06
N VAL A 196 -15.30 -5.81 1.71
CA VAL A 196 -14.74 -6.77 2.64
C VAL A 196 -13.38 -6.27 3.12
N PRO A 197 -13.17 -6.06 4.43
CA PRO A 197 -11.86 -5.83 4.98
C PRO A 197 -10.81 -6.82 4.50
N SER A 198 -9.70 -6.33 3.94
CA SER A 198 -8.62 -7.21 3.49
C SER A 198 -7.37 -7.14 4.36
N PHE A 199 -6.88 -5.94 4.70
CA PHE A 199 -5.69 -5.79 5.55
C PHE A 199 -5.51 -4.35 6.05
N HIS A 200 -4.66 -4.18 7.06
CA HIS A 200 -4.32 -2.88 7.63
C HIS A 200 -2.80 -2.62 7.63
N THR A 201 -2.41 -1.37 7.36
CA THR A 201 -1.02 -0.88 7.37
C THR A 201 -0.84 0.09 8.52
N VAL A 202 0.28 0.00 9.21
CA VAL A 202 0.82 1.07 10.04
C VAL A 202 2.05 1.61 9.32
N GLY A 203 2.16 2.92 9.15
CA GLY A 203 3.30 3.49 8.47
C GLY A 203 3.78 4.77 9.11
N LEU A 204 4.95 5.21 8.66
CA LEU A 204 5.57 6.48 8.98
C LEU A 204 5.81 7.22 7.66
N GLU A 205 5.25 8.42 7.55
CA GLU A 205 5.54 9.33 6.45
C GLU A 205 6.46 10.44 6.91
N THR A 206 7.57 10.60 6.17
CA THR A 206 8.55 11.66 6.35
C THR A 206 8.58 12.54 5.10
N THR A 207 8.44 13.85 5.25
CA THR A 207 8.53 14.81 4.13
C THR A 207 9.55 15.89 4.46
N PHE A 208 10.40 16.20 3.48
CA PHE A 208 11.38 17.28 3.55
C PHE A 208 11.06 18.36 2.51
N ASN A 209 10.95 19.60 2.99
CA ASN A 209 10.71 20.78 2.16
C ASN A 209 11.98 21.65 2.16
N PHE A 210 12.42 22.08 0.98
CA PHE A 210 13.53 23.01 0.75
C PHE A 210 13.04 24.38 0.25
#